data_AF-A0A317FLK1-F1
#
_entry.id   AF-A0A317FLK1-F1
#
_cell.length_a   1.000
_cell.length_b   1.000
_cell.length_c   1.000
_cell.angle_alpha   90.00
_cell.angle_beta   90.00
_cell.angle_gamma   90.00
#
_symmetry.space_group_name_H-M   'P 1'
#
loop_
_entity.id
_entity.type
_entity.pdbx_description
1 polymer ?
#
loop_
_entity_poly.entity_id
_entity_poly.type
_entity_poly.pdbx_seq_one_letter_code
_entity_poly.pdbx_strand_id
1 'polypeptide(L)'
;MNKLTVTLCSLSLLTACGGGGDESAAPAPTNVAPPVADPVTAEPQGMANLVINNDFNLSTKFNLAIDVALSRGDERAYLNICQKKSNAERADYNNCLFRAPLTQGALTTTLAMSRQDIELVAEIWFYDTSTQPLAFTWQFDAQTQNQLFEIR
;
A
#
# COMPACT_ATOMS: atom_id res chain seq x y z
N MET A 1 45.67 -4.78 2.76
CA MET A 1 46.00 -5.90 3.67
C MET A 1 44.73 -6.28 4.45
N ASN A 2 44.30 -7.52 4.24
CA ASN A 2 43.46 -8.37 5.10
C ASN A 2 42.00 -7.96 5.40
N LYS A 3 41.01 -8.87 5.41
CA LYS A 3 40.90 -10.29 4.99
C LYS A 3 39.39 -10.56 4.83
N LEU A 4 39.02 -11.16 3.71
CA LEU A 4 37.68 -11.64 3.37
C LEU A 4 37.55 -13.09 3.88
N THR A 5 36.56 -13.35 4.74
CA THR A 5 36.17 -14.71 5.14
C THR A 5 34.73 -14.72 5.59
N VAL A 6 33.83 -15.30 4.79
CA VAL A 6 32.71 -16.13 5.29
C VAL A 6 32.42 -17.19 4.22
N THR A 7 32.80 -18.42 4.53
CA THR A 7 32.41 -19.66 3.85
C THR A 7 31.33 -20.31 4.70
N LEU A 8 30.18 -20.72 4.14
CA LEU A 8 29.61 -22.04 4.44
C LEU A 8 28.49 -22.45 3.47
N CYS A 9 28.71 -23.63 2.87
CA CYS A 9 27.78 -24.47 2.13
C CYS A 9 26.46 -24.73 2.87
N SER A 10 25.37 -24.98 2.14
CA SER A 10 24.80 -26.35 2.02
C SER A 10 23.49 -26.37 1.22
N LEU A 11 23.49 -27.20 0.19
CA LEU A 11 22.35 -27.66 -0.61
C LEU A 11 21.38 -28.48 0.25
N SER A 12 20.08 -28.36 -0.01
CA SER A 12 19.08 -29.36 0.42
C SER A 12 18.08 -29.56 -0.72
N LEU A 13 18.24 -30.69 -1.42
CA LEU A 13 17.29 -31.22 -2.38
C LEU A 13 16.14 -31.87 -1.60
N LEU A 14 14.92 -31.39 -1.80
CA LEU A 14 13.70 -32.05 -1.32
C LEU A 14 13.03 -32.74 -2.51
N THR A 15 13.21 -34.06 -2.59
CA THR A 15 12.39 -34.95 -3.41
C THR A 15 11.67 -35.94 -2.49
N ALA A 16 10.35 -35.88 -2.45
CA ALA A 16 9.47 -37.01 -2.07
C ALA A 16 8.05 -36.63 -2.55
N CYS A 17 7.49 -37.32 -3.52
CA CYS A 17 6.88 -38.67 -3.43
C CYS A 17 5.48 -38.63 -2.81
N GLY A 18 4.49 -38.96 -3.62
CA GLY A 18 3.10 -39.22 -3.24
C GLY A 18 2.27 -39.16 -4.52
N GLY A 19 1.79 -40.25 -5.12
CA GLY A 19 1.56 -41.59 -4.60
C GLY A 19 0.22 -42.01 -5.23
N GLY A 20 0.29 -42.67 -6.38
CA GLY A 20 -0.88 -43.18 -7.10
C GLY A 20 -1.47 -44.41 -6.40
N GLY A 21 -2.79 -44.55 -6.46
CA GLY A 21 -3.52 -45.73 -6.04
C GLY A 21 -4.64 -46.01 -7.03
N ASP A 22 -4.42 -47.02 -7.87
CA ASP A 22 -5.37 -47.55 -8.84
C ASP A 22 -6.46 -48.42 -8.21
N GLU A 23 -7.49 -48.58 -9.03
CA GLU A 23 -8.81 -49.17 -8.85
C GLU A 23 -8.83 -50.60 -8.27
N SER A 24 -9.89 -50.90 -7.51
CA SER A 24 -10.31 -52.27 -7.24
C SER A 24 -11.81 -52.39 -7.46
N ALA A 25 -12.17 -52.99 -8.60
CA ALA A 25 -13.52 -53.36 -8.95
C ALA A 25 -13.89 -54.73 -8.34
N ALA A 26 -15.04 -54.79 -7.67
CA ALA A 26 -15.74 -56.02 -7.32
C ALA A 26 -17.25 -55.70 -7.08
N PRO A 27 -18.13 -56.70 -7.04
CA PRO A 27 -19.12 -57.06 -8.06
C PRO A 27 -20.47 -56.35 -7.89
N ALA A 28 -21.26 -56.33 -8.97
CA ALA A 28 -22.58 -55.70 -9.05
C ALA A 28 -23.66 -56.41 -8.20
N PRO A 29 -24.40 -55.68 -7.35
CA PRO A 29 -25.66 -56.13 -6.79
C PRO A 29 -26.87 -55.44 -7.45
N THR A 30 -27.80 -56.29 -7.87
CA THR A 30 -29.27 -56.16 -7.94
C THR A 30 -29.91 -54.77 -8.10
N ASN A 31 -30.55 -54.59 -9.26
CA ASN A 31 -31.34 -53.42 -9.65
C ASN A 31 -32.61 -53.28 -8.78
N VAL A 32 -32.54 -52.49 -7.71
CA VAL A 32 -33.71 -51.95 -7.01
C VAL A 32 -33.94 -50.54 -7.54
N ALA A 33 -35.15 -50.26 -8.03
CA ALA A 33 -35.50 -48.93 -8.54
C ALA A 33 -35.27 -47.87 -7.45
N PRO A 34 -34.53 -46.79 -7.71
CA PRO A 34 -34.26 -45.76 -6.70
C PRO A 34 -35.56 -45.05 -6.32
N PRO A 35 -35.73 -44.63 -5.07
CA PRO A 35 -36.73 -43.61 -4.75
C PRO A 35 -36.38 -42.36 -5.58
N VAL A 36 -37.39 -41.75 -6.21
CA VAL A 36 -37.25 -40.49 -6.93
C VAL A 36 -36.74 -39.47 -5.93
N ALA A 37 -35.45 -39.15 -6.01
CA ALA A 37 -34.87 -38.06 -5.24
C ALA A 37 -35.46 -36.76 -5.74
N ASP A 38 -35.93 -35.92 -4.83
CA ASP A 38 -36.24 -34.51 -5.13
C ASP A 38 -35.03 -33.88 -5.85
N PRO A 39 -35.24 -32.98 -6.81
CA PRO A 39 -34.14 -32.31 -7.50
C PRO A 39 -33.35 -31.48 -6.47
N VAL A 40 -32.25 -32.05 -5.98
CA VAL A 40 -31.24 -31.33 -5.22
C VAL A 40 -30.66 -30.31 -6.19
N THR A 41 -31.10 -29.06 -6.06
CA THR A 41 -30.49 -27.96 -6.79
C THR A 41 -29.07 -27.86 -6.25
N ALA A 42 -28.09 -28.28 -7.06
CA ALA A 42 -26.69 -28.25 -6.65
C ALA A 42 -26.31 -26.80 -6.35
N GLU A 43 -26.17 -26.44 -5.07
CA GLU A 43 -25.62 -25.16 -4.70
C GLU A 43 -24.24 -25.05 -5.33
N PRO A 44 -23.92 -23.93 -6.01
CA PRO A 44 -22.63 -23.76 -6.65
C PRO A 44 -21.53 -23.96 -5.60
N GLN A 45 -20.64 -24.91 -5.85
CA GLN A 45 -19.50 -25.19 -4.98
C GLN A 45 -18.23 -24.55 -5.57
N GLY A 46 -17.30 -24.17 -4.71
CA GLY A 46 -16.02 -23.60 -5.13
C GLY A 46 -16.16 -22.21 -5.75
N MET A 47 -15.37 -21.93 -6.80
CA MET A 47 -15.33 -20.59 -7.42
C MET A 47 -16.65 -20.14 -8.05
N ALA A 48 -17.55 -21.09 -8.33
CA ALA A 48 -18.88 -20.78 -8.86
C ALA A 48 -19.77 -20.01 -7.86
N ASN A 49 -19.38 -19.92 -6.58
CA ASN A 49 -20.11 -19.19 -5.53
C ASN A 49 -19.38 -17.93 -5.05
N LEU A 50 -18.26 -17.54 -5.66
CA LEU A 50 -17.60 -16.28 -5.31
C LEU A 50 -18.37 -15.10 -5.90
N VAL A 51 -19.03 -14.34 -5.03
CA VAL A 51 -19.63 -13.05 -5.37
C VAL A 51 -18.65 -11.95 -5.00
N ILE A 52 -18.07 -11.29 -6.01
CA ILE A 52 -17.23 -10.11 -5.83
C ILE A 52 -18.16 -8.88 -5.86
N ASN A 53 -18.03 -8.01 -4.86
CA ASN A 53 -18.76 -6.75 -4.85
C ASN A 53 -18.36 -5.92 -6.09
N ASN A 54 -19.32 -5.29 -6.76
CA ASN A 54 -19.07 -4.45 -7.92
C ASN A 54 -18.15 -3.25 -7.61
N ASP A 55 -18.06 -2.86 -6.34
CA ASP A 55 -17.17 -1.80 -5.84
C ASP A 55 -15.76 -2.31 -5.47
N PHE A 56 -15.53 -3.63 -5.48
CA PHE A 56 -14.20 -4.18 -5.19
C PHE A 56 -13.23 -3.82 -6.31
N ASN A 57 -12.16 -3.13 -5.95
CA ASN A 57 -11.01 -2.95 -6.82
C ASN A 57 -9.73 -3.39 -6.09
N LEU A 58 -8.71 -3.74 -6.87
CA LEU A 58 -7.38 -4.08 -6.35
C LEU A 58 -6.49 -2.83 -6.15
N SER A 59 -7.10 -1.64 -5.99
CA SER A 59 -6.37 -0.40 -5.85
C SER A 59 -5.75 -0.30 -4.47
N THR A 60 -4.42 -0.15 -4.44
CA THR A 60 -3.68 0.23 -3.24
C THR A 60 -3.57 1.75 -3.09
N LYS A 61 -4.29 2.50 -3.94
CA LYS A 61 -4.27 3.97 -3.90
C LYS A 61 -5.11 4.49 -2.75
N PHE A 62 -4.59 5.50 -2.07
CA PHE A 62 -5.30 6.30 -1.10
C PHE A 62 -5.08 7.78 -1.39
N ASN A 63 -5.97 8.63 -0.87
CA ASN A 63 -5.87 10.07 -1.00
C ASN A 63 -5.36 10.66 0.32
N LEU A 64 -4.29 11.43 0.24
CA LEU A 64 -3.80 12.27 1.32
C LEU A 64 -4.34 13.70 1.12
N ALA A 65 -5.20 14.15 2.02
CA ALA A 65 -5.59 15.56 2.07
C ALA A 65 -4.41 16.39 2.62
N ILE A 66 -4.08 17.48 1.94
CA ILE A 66 -3.05 18.43 2.36
C ILE A 66 -3.74 19.73 2.70
N ASP A 67 -3.51 20.21 3.90
CA ASP A 67 -4.08 21.47 4.39
C ASP A 67 -2.98 22.31 5.03
N VAL A 68 -2.64 23.41 4.36
CA VAL A 68 -1.63 24.38 4.79
C VAL A 68 -2.32 25.69 5.09
N ALA A 69 -2.08 26.23 6.28
CA ALA A 69 -2.55 27.55 6.68
C ALA A 69 -1.53 28.19 7.63
N LEU A 70 -0.67 29.06 7.09
CA LEU A 70 0.37 29.74 7.83
C LEU A 70 -0.14 31.09 8.38
N SER A 71 0.18 31.40 9.63
CA SER A 71 -0.16 32.68 10.26
C SER A 71 0.78 33.83 9.87
N ARG A 72 1.09 33.98 8.57
CA ARG A 72 2.06 34.98 8.05
C ARG A 72 1.51 35.90 6.96
N GLY A 73 0.20 35.88 6.71
CA GLY A 73 -0.45 36.79 5.76
C GLY A 73 0.02 36.59 4.32
N ASP A 74 0.37 37.67 3.63
CA ASP A 74 0.71 37.67 2.19
C ASP A 74 2.19 37.37 1.88
N GLU A 75 2.94 36.87 2.87
CA GLU A 75 4.32 36.47 2.64
C GLU A 75 4.39 35.36 1.57
N ARG A 76 5.19 35.59 0.52
CA ARG A 76 5.37 34.61 -0.54
C ARG A 76 6.10 33.41 0.01
N ALA A 77 5.56 32.24 -0.24
CA ALA A 77 6.14 30.97 0.17
C ALA A 77 5.95 29.89 -0.89
N TYR A 78 6.83 28.90 -0.88
CA TYR A 78 6.81 27.76 -1.79
C TYR A 78 6.89 26.45 -1.00
N LEU A 79 5.93 25.57 -1.23
CA LEU A 79 5.82 24.28 -0.57
C LEU A 79 6.44 23.19 -1.44
N ASN A 80 7.33 22.40 -0.84
CA ASN A 80 7.81 21.13 -1.39
C ASN A 80 7.37 19.99 -0.47
N ILE A 81 6.62 19.02 -0.98
CA ILE A 81 6.31 17.78 -0.27
C ILE A 81 7.07 16.65 -0.96
N CYS A 82 8.02 16.06 -0.24
CA CYS A 82 8.91 15.06 -0.77
C CYS A 82 9.03 13.87 0.18
N GLN A 83 9.53 12.74 -0.32
CA GLN A 83 9.88 11.63 0.54
C GLN A 83 10.98 12.06 1.52
N LYS A 84 10.93 11.54 2.75
CA LYS A 84 12.00 11.72 3.71
C LYS A 84 13.26 11.01 3.24
N LYS A 85 14.41 11.65 3.39
CA LYS A 85 15.70 11.05 3.07
C LYS A 85 16.05 9.99 4.12
N SER A 86 16.43 8.78 3.70
CA SER A 86 16.60 7.62 4.62
C SER A 86 17.55 7.84 5.81
N ASN A 87 18.52 8.75 5.68
CA ASN A 87 19.52 9.03 6.72
C ASN A 87 19.50 10.50 7.17
N ALA A 88 18.37 11.20 7.00
CA ALA A 88 18.24 12.58 7.43
C ALA A 88 16.78 12.98 7.67
N GLU A 89 16.58 13.87 8.64
CA GLU A 89 15.28 14.51 8.91
C GLU A 89 15.01 15.67 7.93
N ARG A 90 15.17 15.42 6.62
CA ARG A 90 14.99 16.43 5.57
C ARG A 90 14.38 15.84 4.30
N ALA A 91 13.79 16.69 3.49
CA ALA A 91 13.22 16.30 2.20
C ALA A 91 14.30 15.74 1.24
N ASP A 92 13.98 14.66 0.54
CA ASP A 92 14.72 14.24 -0.64
C ASP A 92 14.17 14.98 -1.87
N TYR A 93 14.85 16.04 -2.27
CA TYR A 93 14.47 16.89 -3.41
C TYR A 93 14.41 16.16 -4.76
N ASN A 94 15.01 14.98 -4.88
CA ASN A 94 14.88 14.17 -6.10
C ASN A 94 13.56 13.36 -6.13
N ASN A 95 12.90 13.22 -4.98
CA ASN A 95 11.73 12.38 -4.79
C ASN A 95 10.55 13.19 -4.24
N CYS A 96 10.24 14.32 -4.88
CA CYS A 96 9.10 15.16 -4.52
C CYS A 96 7.82 14.72 -5.22
N LEU A 97 6.74 14.63 -4.45
CA LEU A 97 5.42 14.24 -4.92
C LEU A 97 4.56 15.45 -5.27
N PHE A 98 4.77 16.57 -4.60
CA PHE A 98 4.00 17.79 -4.81
C PHE A 98 4.85 19.04 -4.59
N ARG A 99 4.67 20.04 -5.45
CA ARG A 99 5.35 21.34 -5.36
C ARG A 99 4.41 22.44 -5.83
N ALA A 100 4.21 23.47 -5.02
CA ALA A 100 3.37 24.60 -5.38
C ALA A 100 3.72 25.87 -4.59
N PRO A 101 3.47 27.07 -5.15
CA PRO A 101 3.45 28.28 -4.36
C PRO A 101 2.25 28.26 -3.39
N LEU A 102 2.41 28.90 -2.24
CA LEU A 102 1.30 29.20 -1.33
C LEU A 102 0.66 30.53 -1.72
N THR A 103 -0.67 30.59 -1.65
CA THR A 103 -1.43 31.83 -1.86
C THR A 103 -1.88 32.32 -0.49
N GLN A 104 -1.40 33.51 -0.09
CA GLN A 104 -1.68 34.08 1.25
C GLN A 104 -1.36 33.10 2.40
N GLY A 105 -0.23 32.40 2.29
CA GLY A 105 0.19 31.40 3.28
C GLY A 105 -0.66 30.13 3.33
N ALA A 106 -1.60 29.93 2.39
CA ALA A 106 -2.52 28.80 2.40
C ALA A 106 -2.48 27.95 1.13
N LEU A 107 -2.85 26.68 1.30
CA LEU A 107 -3.08 25.72 0.22
C LEU A 107 -3.93 24.56 0.74
N THR A 108 -4.99 24.20 0.01
CA THR A 108 -5.72 22.94 0.21
C THR A 108 -5.67 22.14 -1.08
N THR A 109 -5.23 20.89 -1.00
CA THR A 109 -5.18 19.98 -2.15
C THR A 109 -5.27 18.52 -1.72
N THR A 110 -5.32 17.61 -2.68
CA THR A 110 -5.32 16.16 -2.42
C THR A 110 -4.24 15.50 -3.27
N LEU A 111 -3.45 14.65 -2.63
CA LEU A 111 -2.39 13.87 -3.27
C LEU A 111 -2.78 12.39 -3.29
N ALA A 112 -2.91 11.82 -4.48
CA ALA A 112 -3.14 10.38 -4.64
C ALA A 112 -1.80 9.62 -4.48
N MET A 113 -1.75 8.66 -3.57
CA MET A 113 -0.56 7.87 -3.26
C MET A 113 -0.87 6.38 -3.28
N SER A 114 0.11 5.55 -3.66
CA SER A 114 -0.07 4.07 -3.74
C SER A 114 0.72 3.29 -2.70
N ARG A 115 1.59 3.97 -1.94
CA ARG A 115 2.53 3.37 -0.99
C ARG A 115 2.30 4.00 0.38
N GLN A 116 1.99 3.16 1.36
CA GLN A 116 1.71 3.57 2.74
C GLN A 116 2.98 3.60 3.62
N ASP A 117 4.07 2.98 3.16
CA ASP A 117 5.38 2.91 3.83
C ASP A 117 6.26 4.15 3.61
N ILE A 118 5.75 5.16 2.89
CA ILE A 118 6.49 6.40 2.63
C ILE A 118 6.28 7.40 3.76
N GLU A 119 7.37 7.82 4.40
CA GLU A 119 7.43 9.06 5.18
C GLU A 119 7.61 10.27 4.25
N LEU A 120 6.84 11.32 4.48
CA LEU A 120 6.91 12.59 3.78
C LEU A 120 7.50 13.68 4.67
N VAL A 121 8.21 14.60 4.02
CA VAL A 121 8.64 15.88 4.60
C VAL A 121 8.08 17.00 3.72
N ALA A 122 7.32 17.89 4.34
CA ALA A 122 6.89 19.15 3.75
C ALA A 122 7.87 20.25 4.17
N GLU A 123 8.59 20.84 3.21
CA GLU A 123 9.47 21.99 3.43
C GLU A 123 8.89 23.24 2.76
N ILE A 124 8.66 24.27 3.57
CA ILE A 124 8.15 25.57 3.13
C ILE A 124 9.31 26.57 3.12
N TRP A 125 9.59 27.09 1.93
CA TRP A 125 10.58 28.14 1.71
C TRP A 125 9.90 29.47 1.55
N PHE A 126 10.34 30.45 2.33
CA PHE A 126 10.01 31.84 2.13
C PHE A 126 11.01 32.46 1.16
N TYR A 127 10.60 33.54 0.48
CA TYR A 127 11.49 34.32 -0.39
C TYR A 127 12.34 35.34 0.38
N ASP A 128 12.44 35.16 1.71
CA ASP A 128 13.24 35.99 2.59
C ASP A 128 14.72 35.60 2.53
N THR A 129 15.52 36.12 3.46
CA THR A 129 16.94 35.75 3.59
C THR A 129 17.15 34.48 4.42
N SER A 130 16.10 33.74 4.78
CA SER A 130 16.23 32.52 5.57
C SER A 130 16.94 31.44 4.76
N THR A 131 17.82 30.71 5.44
CA THR A 131 18.52 29.55 4.87
C THR A 131 17.92 28.22 5.34
N GLN A 132 16.89 28.27 6.20
CA GLN A 132 16.21 27.08 6.71
C GLN A 132 14.70 27.16 6.41
N PRO A 133 14.12 26.10 5.81
CA PRO A 133 12.69 26.03 5.58
C PRO A 133 11.96 25.68 6.88
N LEU A 134 10.66 25.95 6.92
CA LEU A 134 9.80 25.27 7.89
C LEU A 134 9.59 23.83 7.42
N ALA A 135 9.89 22.86 8.27
CA ALA A 135 9.80 21.45 7.94
C ALA A 135 8.74 20.76 8.80
N PHE A 136 7.87 19.97 8.16
CA PHE A 136 6.85 19.16 8.80
C PHE A 136 6.95 17.74 8.27
N THR A 137 6.62 16.74 9.09
CA THR A 137 6.65 15.35 8.70
C THR A 137 5.26 14.75 8.70
N TRP A 138 5.04 13.77 7.83
CA TRP A 138 3.82 12.99 7.79
C TRP A 138 4.13 11.56 7.41
N GLN A 139 3.36 10.63 7.96
CA GLN A 139 3.39 9.21 7.61
C GLN A 139 1.97 8.67 7.63
N PHE A 140 1.74 7.59 6.89
CA PHE A 140 0.43 6.94 6.86
C PHE A 140 0.03 6.43 8.24
N ASP A 141 -1.22 6.70 8.64
CA ASP A 141 -1.79 6.21 9.88
C ASP A 141 -2.91 5.19 9.59
N ALA A 142 -2.64 3.92 9.87
CA ALA A 142 -3.59 2.83 9.66
C ALA A 142 -4.82 2.88 10.58
N GLN A 143 -4.82 3.71 11.63
CA GLN A 143 -5.96 3.88 12.54
C GLN A 143 -6.96 4.93 12.02
N THR A 144 -6.59 5.72 11.01
CA THR A 144 -7.47 6.75 10.45
C THR A 144 -7.96 6.36 9.07
N GLN A 145 -9.27 6.49 8.86
CA GLN A 145 -9.86 6.25 7.54
C GLN A 145 -9.45 7.35 6.54
N ASN A 146 -9.32 8.60 7.02
CA ASN A 146 -8.98 9.75 6.21
C ASN A 146 -7.58 10.24 6.57
N GLN A 147 -6.70 10.21 5.58
CA GLN A 147 -5.33 10.68 5.72
C GLN A 147 -5.27 12.19 5.54
N LEU A 148 -4.74 12.91 6.53
CA LEU A 148 -4.58 14.36 6.52
C LEU A 148 -3.15 14.74 6.88
N PHE A 149 -2.54 15.60 6.07
CA PHE A 149 -1.32 16.31 6.40
C PHE A 149 -1.66 17.76 6.69
N GLU A 150 -1.87 18.07 7.97
CA GLU A 150 -2.12 19.42 8.45
C GLU A 150 -0.81 20.16 8.75
N ILE A 151 -0.68 21.38 8.22
CA ILE A 151 0.49 22.25 8.36
C ILE A 151 0.03 23.64 8.82
N ARG A 152 0.54 24.10 9.97
CA ARG A 152 0.17 25.34 10.65
C ARG A 152 1.39 26.06 11.20
#